data_AF-A0A3D5QET2-F1
#
_entry.id   AF-A0A3D5QET2-F1
#
_cell.length_a   1.000
_cell.length_b   1.000
_cell.length_c   1.000
_cell.angle_alpha   90.00
_cell.angle_beta   90.00
_cell.angle_gamma   90.00
#
_symmetry.space_group_name_H-M   'P 1'
#
loop_
_entity.id
_entity.type
_entity.pdbx_description
1 polymer ?
#
loop_
_entity_poly.entity_id
_entity_poly.type
_entity_poly.pdbx_seq_one_letter_code
_entity_poly.pdbx_strand_id
1 'polypeptide(L)'
;SCNRSSGEILKLGKSAIIGKKPWQLVPGIKGDMDIVHFKNKYIGYKFQEFSENKGNLGSLLIFQDVTEREHLKKELIEKEKLAFLGEFAAVVAHEIKNPLG
;
A
#
# COMPACT_ATOMS: atom_id res chain seq x y z
N SER A 1 13.63 -16.56 7.59
CA SER A 1 14.76 -15.70 8.03
C SER A 1 14.25 -14.27 8.20
N CYS A 2 14.89 -13.46 9.04
CA CYS A 2 14.43 -12.11 9.40
C CYS A 2 15.61 -11.17 9.14
N ASN A 3 15.47 -10.21 8.23
CA ASN A 3 16.56 -9.30 7.84
C ASN A 3 16.66 -8.11 8.82
N ARG A 4 17.75 -7.32 8.79
CA ARG A 4 17.95 -6.19 9.73
C ARG A 4 16.81 -5.16 9.67
N SER A 5 16.30 -4.90 8.47
CA SER A 5 15.23 -3.94 8.19
C SER A 5 13.92 -4.28 8.92
N SER A 6 13.61 -5.57 9.12
CA SER A 6 12.45 -6.00 9.93
C SER A 6 12.48 -5.57 11.39
N GLY A 7 13.66 -5.58 12.02
CA GLY A 7 13.82 -5.18 13.41
C GLY A 7 13.66 -3.68 13.59
N GLU A 8 14.05 -2.88 12.59
CA GLU A 8 13.94 -1.42 12.64
C GLU A 8 12.51 -0.94 12.39
N ILE A 9 11.81 -1.56 11.43
CA ILE A 9 10.46 -1.17 11.05
C ILE A 9 9.42 -1.68 12.06
N LEU A 10 9.51 -2.95 12.48
CA LEU A 10 8.55 -3.54 13.41
C LEU A 10 8.94 -3.35 14.88
N LYS A 11 10.19 -2.97 15.18
CA LYS A 11 10.76 -2.98 16.54
C LYS A 11 10.63 -4.33 17.25
N LEU A 12 10.49 -5.43 16.49
CA LEU A 12 10.33 -6.78 16.99
C LEU A 12 11.61 -7.58 16.76
N GLY A 13 12.05 -8.30 17.79
CA GLY A 13 13.20 -9.19 17.70
C GLY A 13 12.91 -10.43 16.84
N LYS A 14 13.97 -11.01 16.25
CA LYS A 14 13.93 -12.23 15.43
C LYS A 14 13.11 -13.37 16.04
N SER A 15 13.23 -13.57 17.35
CA SER A 15 12.55 -14.63 18.12
C SER A 15 11.06 -14.36 18.36
N ALA A 16 10.62 -13.10 18.28
CA ALA A 16 9.22 -12.72 18.48
C ALA A 16 8.34 -13.01 17.24
N ILE A 17 8.98 -13.19 16.08
CA ILE A 17 8.33 -13.32 14.77
C ILE A 17 8.18 -14.80 14.36
N ILE A 18 9.11 -15.67 14.76
CA ILE A 18 9.12 -17.09 14.38
C ILE A 18 7.95 -17.83 15.05
N GLY A 19 7.13 -18.53 14.25
CA GLY A 19 6.01 -19.34 14.72
C GLY A 19 4.72 -18.57 15.03
N LYS A 20 4.72 -17.23 14.95
CA LYS A 20 3.51 -16.41 15.09
C LYS A 20 2.87 -16.14 13.74
N LYS A 21 1.54 -16.08 13.72
CA LYS A 21 0.81 -15.66 12.53
C LYS A 21 0.90 -14.15 12.35
N PRO A 22 0.93 -13.62 11.11
CA PRO A 22 1.09 -12.18 10.84
C PRO A 22 0.08 -11.27 11.54
N TRP A 23 -1.19 -11.68 11.63
CA TRP A 23 -2.24 -10.95 12.34
C TRP A 23 -2.04 -10.89 13.86
N GLN A 24 -1.20 -11.76 14.43
CA GLN A 24 -0.79 -11.69 15.84
C GLN A 24 0.39 -10.73 16.05
N LEU A 25 1.10 -10.36 15.00
CA LEU A 25 2.25 -9.47 15.03
C LEU A 25 1.85 -8.03 14.68
N VAL A 26 0.95 -7.88 13.72
CA VAL A 26 0.43 -6.59 13.27
C VAL A 26 -1.10 -6.69 13.18
N PRO A 27 -1.85 -6.13 14.14
CA PRO A 27 -3.30 -6.08 14.06
C PRO A 27 -3.71 -5.23 12.85
N GLY A 28 -4.54 -5.79 11.95
CA GLY A 28 -5.02 -5.13 10.73
C GLY A 28 -4.63 -5.81 9.42
N ILE A 29 -3.76 -6.82 9.46
CA ILE A 29 -3.40 -7.62 8.28
C ILE A 29 -4.56 -8.55 7.88
N LYS A 30 -5.17 -8.30 6.71
CA LYS A 30 -6.10 -9.19 6.00
C LYS A 30 -5.69 -9.24 4.52
N GLY A 31 -5.66 -10.42 3.89
CA GLY A 31 -5.48 -10.55 2.44
C GLY A 31 -4.04 -10.54 1.89
N ASP A 32 -3.92 -10.71 0.57
CA ASP A 32 -2.68 -10.96 -0.19
C ASP A 32 -1.86 -9.69 -0.51
N MET A 33 -2.43 -8.49 -0.34
CA MET A 33 -1.70 -7.22 -0.36
C MET A 33 -2.64 -6.11 0.06
N ASP A 34 -2.46 -5.55 1.26
CA ASP A 34 -3.23 -4.37 1.68
C ASP A 34 -2.34 -3.47 2.52
N ILE A 35 -2.03 -2.29 2.01
CA ILE A 35 -1.17 -1.32 2.70
C ILE A 35 -1.81 -0.97 4.05
N VAL A 36 -1.07 -1.13 5.15
CA VAL A 36 -1.53 -0.70 6.48
C VAL A 36 -0.98 0.67 6.80
N HIS A 37 -1.85 1.53 7.32
CA HIS A 37 -1.43 2.81 7.87
C HIS A 37 -1.02 2.61 9.33
N PHE A 38 0.27 2.77 9.62
CA PHE A 38 0.80 2.62 10.97
C PHE A 38 1.53 3.90 11.38
N LYS A 39 1.02 4.55 12.44
CA LYS A 39 1.42 5.89 12.88
C LYS A 39 1.20 6.95 11.79
N ASN A 40 2.24 7.27 11.03
CA ASN A 40 2.23 8.29 9.97
C ASN A 40 2.94 7.78 8.71
N LYS A 41 2.91 6.46 8.50
CA LYS A 41 3.57 5.79 7.39
C LYS A 41 2.61 4.79 6.76
N TYR A 42 2.69 4.66 5.45
CA TYR A 42 2.05 3.60 4.70
C TYR A 42 3.01 2.42 4.63
N ILE A 43 2.63 1.28 5.21
CA ILE A 43 3.43 0.06 5.20
C ILE A 43 2.74 -0.97 4.31
N GLY A 44 3.33 -1.25 3.15
CA GLY A 44 2.92 -2.37 2.32
C GLY A 44 3.40 -3.67 2.96
N TYR A 45 2.58 -4.71 2.97
CA TYR A 45 3.04 -6.05 3.33
C TYR A 45 2.58 -7.08 2.30
N LYS A 46 3.34 -8.17 2.20
CA LYS A 46 2.98 -9.36 1.42
C LYS A 46 3.28 -10.60 2.24
N PHE A 47 2.31 -11.49 2.32
CA PHE A 47 2.44 -12.76 2.99
C PHE A 47 2.34 -13.90 1.98
N GLN A 48 3.25 -14.86 2.05
CA GLN A 48 3.22 -16.04 1.19
C GLN A 48 3.54 -17.27 2.03
N GLU A 49 2.62 -18.24 2.02
CA GLU A 49 2.84 -19.56 2.63
C GLU A 49 3.40 -20.51 1.57
N PHE A 50 4.40 -21.30 1.95
CA PHE A 50 4.99 -22.34 1.10
C PHE A 50 4.78 -23.70 1.78
N SER A 51 4.10 -24.62 1.09
CA SER A 51 3.97 -26.02 1.49
C SER A 51 4.42 -26.93 0.36
N GLU A 52 5.28 -27.89 0.65
CA GLU A 52 5.61 -28.99 -0.25
C GLU A 52 5.13 -30.30 0.39
N ASN A 53 4.85 -31.31 -0.43
CA ASN A 53 4.21 -32.56 -0.05
C ASN A 53 4.72 -33.12 1.30
N LYS A 54 3.82 -33.12 2.30
CA LYS A 54 3.97 -33.62 3.69
C LYS A 54 4.73 -32.74 4.70
N GLY A 55 4.87 -31.43 4.49
CA GLY A 55 5.29 -30.52 5.56
C GLY A 55 5.14 -29.02 5.25
N ASN A 56 4.69 -28.23 6.23
CA ASN A 56 4.73 -26.77 6.16
C ASN A 56 6.19 -26.30 6.05
N LEU A 57 6.64 -25.84 4.88
CA LEU A 57 8.02 -25.40 4.64
C LEU A 57 8.30 -23.98 5.16
N GLY A 58 7.25 -23.22 5.44
CA GLY A 58 7.37 -21.95 6.16
C GLY A 58 6.49 -20.86 5.56
N SER A 59 6.68 -19.66 6.07
CA SER A 59 5.98 -18.48 5.60
C SER A 59 6.95 -17.32 5.40
N LEU A 60 6.68 -16.51 4.39
CA LEU A 60 7.42 -15.31 4.04
C LEU A 60 6.51 -14.11 4.29
N LEU A 61 6.93 -13.23 5.19
CA LEU A 61 6.32 -11.92 5.40
C LEU A 61 7.32 -10.86 4.93
N ILE A 62 6.93 -10.10 3.91
CA ILE A 62 7.64 -8.91 3.43
C ILE A 62 6.85 -7.71 3.89
N PHE A 63 7.52 -6.67 4.38
CA PHE A 63 6.92 -5.37 4.65
C PHE A 63 7.86 -4.28 4.12
N GLN A 64 7.29 -3.19 3.63
CA GLN A 64 8.02 -2.08 3.01
C GLN A 64 7.32 -0.76 3.34
N ASP A 65 8.09 0.27 3.67
CA ASP A 65 7.59 1.63 3.73
C ASP A 65 7.28 2.11 2.30
N VAL A 66 6.01 2.37 2.02
CA VAL A 66 5.50 2.81 0.71
C VAL A 66 4.96 4.24 0.78
N THR A 67 5.29 5.00 1.82
CA THR A 67 4.72 6.34 2.07
C THR A 67 4.92 7.29 0.90
N GLU A 68 6.14 7.38 0.37
CA GLU A 68 6.47 8.24 -0.76
C GLU A 68 5.69 7.84 -2.02
N ARG A 69 5.60 6.53 -2.30
CA ARG A 69 4.85 6.01 -3.45
C ARG A 69 3.36 6.38 -3.36
N GLU A 70 2.76 6.26 -2.18
CA GLU A 70 1.35 6.61 -1.99
C GLU A 70 1.11 8.13 -2.08
N HIS A 71 2.07 8.96 -1.66
CA HIS A 71 1.99 10.41 -1.84
C HIS A 71 2.05 10.79 -3.33
N LEU A 72 3.01 10.24 -4.07
CA LEU A 72 3.14 10.48 -5.51
C LEU A 72 1.89 10.02 -6.27
N LYS A 73 1.31 8.87 -5.88
CA LYS A 73 0.06 8.38 -6.47
C LYS A 73 -1.11 9.34 -6.23
N LYS A 74 -1.22 9.92 -5.03
CA LYS A 74 -2.26 10.93 -4.73
C LYS A 74 -2.07 12.20 -5.55
N GLU A 75 -0.85 12.73 -5.61
CA GLU A 75 -0.55 13.92 -6.41
C GLU A 75 -0.86 13.73 -7.89
N LEU A 76 -0.57 12.54 -8.43
CA LEU A 76 -0.90 12.20 -9.81
C LEU A 76 -2.42 12.25 -10.05
N ILE A 77 -3.19 11.60 -9.17
CA ILE A 77 -4.67 11.58 -9.26
C ILE A 77 -5.24 13.00 -9.15
N GLU A 78 -4.69 13.84 -8.28
CA GLU A 78 -5.13 15.24 -8.14
C GLU A 78 -4.83 16.05 -9.40
N LYS A 79 -3.64 15.88 -10.00
CA LYS A 79 -3.28 16.54 -11.26
C LYS A 79 -4.19 16.11 -12.41
N GLU A 80 -4.48 14.82 -12.53
CA GLU A 80 -5.40 14.29 -13.55
C GLU A 80 -6.81 14.87 -13.38
N LYS A 81 -7.31 14.94 -12.14
CA LYS A 81 -8.62 15.56 -11.85
C LYS A 81 -8.66 17.03 -12.24
N LEU A 82 -7.63 17.79 -11.90
CA LEU A 82 -7.55 19.22 -12.22
C LEU A 82 -7.46 19.45 -13.73
N ALA A 83 -6.68 18.64 -14.45
CA ALA A 83 -6.60 18.70 -15.91
C ALA A 83 -7.97 18.44 -16.55
N PHE A 84 -8.66 17.38 -16.12
CA PHE A 84 -10.01 17.04 -16.59
C PHE A 84 -11.02 18.17 -16.31
N LEU A 85 -11.00 18.75 -15.11
CA LEU A 85 -11.89 19.87 -14.77
C LEU A 85 -11.58 21.12 -15.60
N GLY A 86 -10.32 21.40 -15.90
CA GLY A 86 -9.91 22.51 -16.76
C GLY A 86 -10.39 22.35 -18.20
N GLU A 87 -10.23 21.15 -18.77
CA GLU A 87 -10.74 20.80 -20.09
C GLU A 87 -12.26 20.90 -20.15
N PHE A 88 -12.95 20.29 -19.18
CA PHE A 88 -14.41 20.34 -19.09
C PHE A 88 -14.94 21.76 -18.91
N ALA A 89 -14.33 22.56 -18.02
CA ALA A 89 -14.71 23.95 -17.81
C ALA A 89 -14.47 24.82 -19.06
N ALA A 90 -13.40 24.56 -19.83
CA ALA A 90 -13.17 25.24 -21.10
C ALA A 90 -14.27 24.90 -22.13
N VAL A 91 -14.64 23.63 -22.27
CA VAL A 91 -15.74 23.19 -23.15
C VAL A 91 -17.07 23.84 -22.74
N VAL A 92 -17.43 23.78 -21.46
CA VAL A 92 -18.65 24.40 -20.93
C VAL A 92 -18.64 25.92 -21.12
N ALA A 93 -17.50 26.59 -20.88
CA ALA A 93 -17.38 28.02 -21.12
C ALA A 93 -17.52 28.38 -22.60
N HIS A 94 -17.02 27.53 -23.51
CA HIS A 94 -17.23 27.68 -24.94
C HIS A 94 -18.70 27.53 -25.33
N GLU A 95 -19.43 26.57 -24.74
CA GLU A 95 -20.87 26.36 -24.98
C GLU A 95 -21.75 27.48 -24.38
N ILE A 96 -21.41 28.00 -23.20
CA ILE A 96 -22.15 29.10 -22.56
C ILE A 96 -21.92 30.42 -23.30
N LYS A 97 -20.69 30.67 -23.77
CA LYS A 97 -20.32 31.94 -24.39
C LYS A 97 -20.80 32.04 -25.84
N ASN A 98 -20.99 30.91 -26.52
CA ASN A 98 -21.60 30.83 -27.85
C ASN A 98 -22.76 29.83 -27.86
N PRO A 99 -23.96 30.22 -27.38
CA PRO A 99 -25.15 29.38 -27.43
C PRO A 99 -25.75 29.22 -28.85
N LEU A 100 -25.02 29.62 -29.90
CA LEU A 100 -25.45 29.59 -31.30
C LEU A 100 -24.37 28.93 -32.17
N GLY A 101 -24.42 27.61 -32.22
CA GLY A 101 -24.36 26.93 -33.52
C GLY A 101 -25.76 26.87 -34.12
#